data_AF-A0A291Q6M0-F1
#
_entry.id   AF-A0A291Q6M0-F1
#
_cell.length_a   1.000
_cell.length_b   1.000
_cell.length_c   1.000
_cell.angle_alpha   90.00
_cell.angle_beta   90.00
_cell.angle_gamma   90.00
#
_symmetry.space_group_name_H-M   'P 1'
#
loop_
_entity.id
_entity.type
_entity.pdbx_description
1 polymer ?
#
loop_
_entity_poly.entity_id
_entity_poly.type
_entity_poly.pdbx_seq_one_letter_code
_entity_poly.pdbx_strand_id
1 'polypeptide(L)'
;MDRRQARARVEFLRNELLADPSAARLYALIQSSPRLGGPPEGSDPEELVRQIHEWHPDSRWVLVAHTLHTFINKLTEDNARDFLKILGSAMTTLGHRQLAEEISAAEEAE
;
A
#
# COMPACT_ATOMS: atom_id res chain seq x y z
N MET A 1 -11.65 6.89 -29.54
CA MET A 1 -10.41 6.27 -29.02
C MET A 1 -9.36 6.35 -30.11
N ASP A 2 -8.33 7.15 -29.91
CA ASP A 2 -7.35 7.48 -30.94
C ASP A 2 -6.32 6.34 -31.14
N ARG A 3 -5.92 6.06 -32.38
CA ARG A 3 -5.16 4.85 -32.77
C ARG A 3 -3.79 4.77 -32.07
N ARG A 4 -3.22 5.92 -31.72
CA ARG A 4 -1.99 6.03 -30.91
C ARG A 4 -2.18 5.55 -29.47
N GLN A 5 -3.30 5.90 -28.85
CA GLN A 5 -3.57 5.56 -27.46
C GLN A 5 -3.83 4.05 -27.31
N ALA A 6 -4.49 3.44 -28.29
CA ALA A 6 -4.67 1.99 -28.34
C ALA A 6 -3.31 1.26 -28.47
N ARG A 7 -2.41 1.76 -29.31
CA ARG A 7 -1.07 1.18 -29.51
C ARG A 7 -0.20 1.27 -28.26
N ALA A 8 -0.15 2.45 -27.62
CA ALA A 8 0.57 2.64 -26.36
C ALA A 8 0.04 1.73 -25.24
N ARG A 9 -1.27 1.52 -25.19
CA ARG A 9 -1.89 0.63 -24.20
C ARG A 9 -1.52 -0.83 -24.43
N VAL A 10 -1.51 -1.30 -25.68
CA VAL A 10 -1.07 -2.67 -26.03
C VAL A 10 0.41 -2.89 -25.71
N GLU A 11 1.24 -1.89 -25.96
CA GLU A 11 2.69 -1.97 -25.72
C GLU A 11 3.00 -2.01 -24.22
N PHE A 12 2.31 -1.20 -23.41
CA PHE A 12 2.34 -1.27 -21.94
C PHE A 12 1.88 -2.65 -21.42
N LEU A 13 0.74 -3.15 -21.91
CA LEU A 13 0.23 -4.48 -21.53
C LEU A 13 1.23 -5.60 -21.86
N ARG A 14 1.96 -5.48 -22.95
CA ARG A 14 2.90 -6.52 -23.37
C ARG A 14 4.23 -6.46 -22.62
N ASN A 15 4.79 -5.27 -22.45
CA ASN A 15 6.17 -5.12 -21.98
C ASN A 15 6.28 -4.91 -20.48
N GLU A 16 5.31 -4.24 -19.87
CA GLU A 16 5.32 -3.95 -18.42
C GLU A 16 4.43 -4.93 -17.67
N LEU A 17 3.29 -5.32 -18.27
CA LEU A 17 2.28 -6.09 -17.58
C LEU A 17 2.47 -7.61 -17.69
N LEU A 18 2.65 -8.13 -18.90
CA LEU A 18 2.83 -9.57 -19.12
C LEU A 18 4.26 -10.06 -18.85
N ALA A 19 5.21 -9.15 -18.63
CA ALA A 19 6.58 -9.47 -18.26
C ALA A 19 6.72 -9.86 -16.78
N ASP A 20 5.82 -9.37 -15.93
CA ASP A 20 5.77 -9.70 -14.49
C ASP A 20 4.34 -10.17 -14.12
N PRO A 21 4.16 -11.44 -13.74
CA PRO A 21 2.88 -11.98 -13.28
C PRO A 21 2.24 -11.14 -12.15
N SER A 22 3.06 -10.52 -11.29
CA SER A 22 2.62 -9.67 -10.19
C SER A 22 2.03 -8.35 -10.70
N ALA A 23 2.70 -7.72 -11.68
CA ALA A 23 2.20 -6.53 -12.36
C ALA A 23 0.87 -6.81 -13.06
N ALA A 24 0.77 -7.95 -13.79
CA ALA A 24 -0.46 -8.42 -14.44
C ALA A 24 -1.66 -8.49 -13.50
N ARG A 25 -1.45 -9.04 -12.31
CA ARG A 25 -2.53 -9.15 -11.33
C ARG A 25 -2.87 -7.80 -10.71
N LEU A 26 -1.88 -6.96 -10.38
CA LEU A 26 -2.11 -5.60 -9.89
C LEU A 26 -2.94 -4.76 -10.87
N TYR A 27 -2.64 -4.80 -12.17
CA TYR A 27 -3.43 -4.07 -13.16
C TYR A 27 -4.85 -4.60 -13.32
N ALA A 28 -5.04 -5.93 -13.23
CA ALA A 28 -6.38 -6.53 -13.25
C ALA A 28 -7.21 -6.11 -12.03
N LEU A 29 -6.57 -6.00 -10.86
CA LEU A 29 -7.19 -5.50 -9.62
C LEU A 29 -7.54 -4.01 -9.74
N ILE A 30 -6.65 -3.19 -10.30
CA ILE A 30 -6.86 -1.74 -10.50
C ILE A 30 -7.95 -1.45 -11.53
N GLN A 31 -8.01 -2.21 -12.63
CA GLN A 31 -9.06 -2.03 -13.65
C GLN A 31 -10.46 -2.39 -13.16
N SER A 32 -10.57 -3.20 -12.10
CA SER A 32 -11.85 -3.59 -11.49
C SER A 32 -12.45 -2.48 -10.61
N SER A 33 -11.68 -1.43 -10.29
CA SER A 33 -12.15 -0.29 -9.50
C SER A 33 -12.42 0.91 -10.40
N PRO A 34 -13.68 1.37 -10.57
CA PRO A 34 -14.02 2.44 -11.51
C PRO A 34 -13.44 3.81 -11.12
N ARG A 35 -12.86 3.92 -9.93
CA ARG A 35 -12.30 5.16 -9.37
C ARG A 35 -11.06 4.81 -8.55
N LEU A 36 -9.94 4.64 -9.25
CA LEU A 36 -8.58 4.80 -8.73
C LEU A 36 -8.35 4.35 -7.27
N GLY A 37 -7.93 3.09 -7.08
CA GLY A 37 -6.97 2.76 -6.01
C GLY A 37 -7.46 1.87 -4.87
N GLY A 38 -8.58 1.15 -5.00
CA GLY A 38 -8.97 0.14 -4.03
C GLY A 38 -8.77 -1.29 -4.55
N PRO A 39 -8.41 -2.27 -3.69
CA PRO A 39 -8.60 -3.68 -4.00
C PRO A 39 -10.07 -3.92 -4.43
N PRO A 40 -10.35 -4.91 -5.31
CA PRO A 40 -11.71 -5.25 -5.69
C PRO A 40 -12.59 -5.49 -4.46
N GLU A 41 -13.87 -5.08 -4.52
CA GLU A 41 -14.83 -5.35 -3.45
C GLU A 41 -14.83 -6.84 -3.09
N GLY A 42 -14.59 -7.16 -1.82
CA GLY A 42 -14.50 -8.54 -1.31
C GLY A 42 -13.10 -9.15 -1.32
N SER A 43 -12.07 -8.39 -1.71
CA SER A 43 -10.68 -8.84 -1.58
C SER A 43 -10.20 -8.67 -0.14
N ASP A 44 -9.70 -9.74 0.47
CA ASP A 44 -9.04 -9.69 1.77
C ASP A 44 -7.60 -9.13 1.60
N PRO A 45 -7.30 -7.97 2.21
CA PRO A 45 -5.96 -7.38 2.16
C PRO A 45 -4.87 -8.31 2.73
N GLU A 46 -5.18 -9.14 3.73
CA GLU A 46 -4.22 -10.09 4.29
C GLU A 46 -3.84 -11.16 3.27
N GLU A 47 -4.84 -11.73 2.61
CA GLU A 47 -4.64 -12.73 1.57
C GLU A 47 -3.85 -12.17 0.38
N LEU A 48 -4.08 -10.91 0.02
CA LEU A 48 -3.31 -10.23 -1.03
C LEU A 48 -1.84 -10.02 -0.65
N VAL A 49 -1.56 -9.55 0.56
CA VAL A 49 -0.20 -9.37 1.05
C VAL A 49 0.52 -10.72 1.16
N ARG A 50 -0.18 -11.75 1.62
CA ARG A 50 0.32 -13.14 1.70
C ARG A 50 0.69 -13.69 0.31
N GLN A 51 -0.19 -13.54 -0.67
CA GLN A 51 0.07 -13.98 -2.06
C GLN A 51 1.26 -13.24 -2.68
N ILE A 52 1.39 -11.93 -2.46
CA ILE A 52 2.52 -11.15 -2.96
C ILE A 52 3.84 -11.57 -2.27
N HIS A 53 3.78 -11.89 -0.97
CA HIS A 53 4.95 -12.39 -0.23
C HIS A 53 5.45 -13.74 -0.75
N GLU A 54 4.54 -14.66 -1.11
CA GLU A 54 4.89 -15.95 -1.70
C GLU A 54 5.63 -15.81 -3.04
N TRP A 55 5.39 -14.73 -3.80
CA TRP A 55 6.00 -14.51 -5.11
C TRP A 55 7.28 -13.69 -5.05
N HIS A 56 7.41 -12.79 -4.07
CA HIS A 56 8.59 -11.96 -3.85
C HIS A 56 9.00 -11.95 -2.37
N PRO A 57 9.56 -13.06 -1.86
CA PRO A 57 9.91 -13.20 -0.45
C PRO A 57 10.99 -12.19 0.00
N ASP A 58 11.84 -11.73 -0.93
CA ASP A 58 12.91 -10.77 -0.68
C ASP A 58 12.46 -9.29 -0.77
N SER A 59 11.19 -9.03 -1.08
CA SER A 59 10.68 -7.66 -1.18
C SER A 59 10.55 -7.04 0.21
N ARG A 60 11.50 -6.16 0.54
CA ARG A 60 11.52 -5.38 1.79
C ARG A 60 10.19 -4.65 2.04
N TRP A 61 9.51 -4.22 0.99
CA TRP A 61 8.24 -3.51 1.08
C TRP A 61 7.08 -4.40 1.53
N VAL A 62 7.07 -5.67 1.11
CA VAL A 62 6.04 -6.63 1.52
C VAL A 62 6.21 -6.98 3.00
N LEU A 63 7.45 -7.17 3.45
CA LEU A 63 7.76 -7.38 4.86
C LEU A 63 7.33 -6.20 5.72
N VAL A 64 7.61 -4.96 5.28
CA VAL A 64 7.17 -3.74 5.99
C VAL A 64 5.64 -3.68 6.09
N ALA A 65 4.93 -3.90 4.98
CA ALA A 65 3.46 -3.85 4.96
C ALA A 65 2.83 -4.93 5.86
N HIS A 66 3.31 -6.17 5.79
CA HIS A 66 2.80 -7.27 6.62
C HIS A 66 3.06 -7.04 8.11
N THR A 67 4.26 -6.54 8.44
CA THR A 67 4.65 -6.24 9.82
C THR A 67 3.78 -5.13 10.40
N LEU A 68 3.58 -4.04 9.66
CA LEU A 68 2.72 -2.93 10.09
C LEU A 68 1.28 -3.38 10.30
N HIS A 69 0.72 -4.17 9.38
CA HIS A 69 -0.65 -4.68 9.50
C HIS A 69 -0.83 -5.55 10.76
N THR A 70 0.07 -6.52 10.95
CA THR A 70 0.02 -7.43 12.10
C THR A 70 0.21 -6.69 13.42
N PHE A 71 1.08 -5.67 13.42
CA PHE A 71 1.32 -4.84 14.59
C PHE A 71 0.09 -4.00 14.97
N ILE A 72 -0.54 -3.32 14.00
CA ILE A 72 -1.74 -2.51 14.23
C ILE A 72 -2.90 -3.36 14.77
N ASN A 73 -3.11 -4.58 14.28
CA ASN A 73 -4.16 -5.48 14.79
C ASN A 73 -3.95 -5.94 16.24
N LYS A 74 -2.77 -5.71 16.81
CA LYS A 74 -2.43 -6.06 18.20
C LYS A 74 -2.29 -4.83 19.10
N LEU A 75 -2.51 -3.63 18.57
CA LEU A 75 -2.43 -2.40 19.34
C LEU A 75 -3.61 -2.32 20.32
N THR A 76 -3.30 -2.07 21.58
CA THR A 76 -4.27 -1.59 22.56
C THR A 76 -4.35 -0.07 22.51
N GLU A 77 -5.39 0.54 23.07
CA GLU A 77 -5.57 1.99 23.09
C GLU A 77 -4.41 2.71 23.79
N ASP A 78 -3.94 2.17 24.92
CA ASP A 78 -2.74 2.69 25.61
C ASP A 78 -1.48 2.60 24.73
N ASN A 79 -1.31 1.49 24.00
CA ASN A 79 -0.17 1.30 23.11
C ASN A 79 -0.28 2.16 21.84
N ALA A 80 -1.49 2.53 21.41
CA ALA A 80 -1.74 3.36 20.25
C ALA A 80 -1.20 4.77 20.44
N ARG A 81 -1.45 5.36 21.61
CA ARG A 81 -0.94 6.68 21.97
C ARG A 81 0.59 6.69 22.00
N ASP A 82 1.22 5.72 22.64
CA ASP A 82 2.68 5.68 22.70
C ASP A 82 3.31 5.37 21.33
N PHE A 83 2.63 4.59 20.49
CA PHE A 83 3.06 4.36 19.11
C PHE A 83 2.97 5.63 18.26
N LEU A 84 1.92 6.45 18.41
CA LEU A 84 1.79 7.72 17.70
C LEU A 84 2.94 8.69 18.01
N LYS A 85 3.35 8.82 19.28
CA LYS A 85 4.54 9.62 19.66
C LYS A 85 5.82 9.14 18.98
N ILE A 86 6.04 7.83 18.95
CA ILE A 86 7.21 7.21 18.30
C ILE A 86 7.17 7.49 16.79
N LEU A 87 5.99 7.34 16.17
CA LEU A 87 5.80 7.55 14.75
C LEU A 87 6.00 9.03 14.37
N GLY A 88 5.43 9.97 15.14
CA GLY A 88 5.64 11.42 14.93
C GLY A 88 7.10 11.84 15.07
N SER A 89 7.81 11.27 16.04
CA SER A 89 9.26 11.48 16.21
C SER A 89 10.06 10.94 15.02
N ALA A 90 9.69 9.76 14.51
CA ALA A 90 10.31 9.17 13.32
C ALA A 90 10.05 10.02 12.07
N MET A 91 8.82 10.50 11.85
CA MET A 91 8.47 11.37 10.71
C MET A 91 9.25 12.68 10.75
N THR A 92 9.40 13.28 11.93
CA THR A 92 10.22 14.49 12.11
C THR A 92 11.69 14.22 11.76
N THR A 93 12.24 13.11 12.25
CA THR A 93 13.64 12.72 12.01
C THR A 93 13.93 12.42 10.54
N LEU A 94 12.95 11.84 9.83
CA LEU A 94 13.04 11.52 8.40
C LEU A 94 12.68 12.71 7.49
N GLY A 95 12.33 13.87 8.05
CA GLY A 95 12.04 15.10 7.30
C GLY A 95 10.61 15.21 6.77
N HIS A 96 9.70 14.32 7.18
CA HIS A 96 8.29 14.34 6.81
C HIS A 96 7.45 15.18 7.79
N ARG A 97 7.70 16.50 7.84
CA ARG A 97 7.02 17.42 8.78
C ARG A 97 5.50 17.39 8.69
N GLN A 98 4.94 17.35 7.48
CA GLN A 98 3.49 17.34 7.30
C GLN A 98 2.84 16.10 7.95
N LEU A 99 3.45 14.92 7.81
CA LEU A 99 2.96 13.70 8.45
C LEU A 99 3.12 13.75 9.98
N ALA A 100 4.18 14.38 10.48
CA ALA A 100 4.35 14.59 11.92
C ALA A 100 3.27 15.52 12.49
N GLU A 101 2.93 16.60 11.78
CA GLU A 101 1.87 17.54 12.16
C GLU A 101 0.48 16.86 12.17
N GLU A 102 0.18 16.03 11.18
CA GLU A 102 -1.05 15.24 11.13
C GLU A 102 -1.15 14.26 12.32
N ILE A 103 -0.04 13.62 12.70
CA ILE A 103 0.01 12.74 13.87
C ILE A 103 -0.21 13.53 15.17
N SER A 104 0.45 14.67 15.34
CA SER A 104 0.27 15.52 16.53
C SER A 104 -1.17 16.06 16.66
N ALA A 105 -1.79 16.46 15.54
CA ALA A 105 -3.18 16.91 15.55
C ALA A 105 -4.16 15.79 15.94
N ALA A 106 -3.86 14.53 15.60
CA ALA A 106 -4.67 13.39 16.00
C ALA A 106 -4.53 13.08 17.50
N GLU A 107 -3.35 13.26 18.09
CA GLU A 107 -3.14 13.11 19.55
C GLU A 107 -3.86 14.19 20.38
N GLU A 108 -4.00 15.42 19.86
CA GLU A 108 -4.67 16.53 20.57
C GLU A 108 -6.21 16.46 20.52
N ALA A 109 -6.75 15.68 19.58
CA ALA A 109 -8.20 15.53 19.37
C ALA A 109 -8.84 14.42 20.23
N GLU A 110 -8.02 13.61 20.92
CA GLU A 110 -8.40 12.46 21.75
C GLU A 110 -8.37 12.80 23.26
#